data_AF-A0A2D6BMK7-F1
#
_entry.id   AF-A0A2D6BMK7-F1
#
_cell.length_a   1.000
_cell.length_b   1.000
_cell.length_c   1.000
_cell.angle_alpha   90.00
_cell.angle_beta   90.00
_cell.angle_gamma   90.00
#
_symmetry.space_group_name_H-M   'P 1'
#
loop_
_entity.id
_entity.type
_entity.pdbx_description
1 polymer ?
#
loop_
_entity_poly.entity_id
_entity_poly.type
_entity_poly.pdbx_seq_one_letter_code
_entity_poly.pdbx_strand_id
1 'polypeptide(L)'
;MDAPDTIAALVAAGLGLASWGFVEYLIHGILSHRFRTFVSPLHWSHHREPRAVFTSPVAWVPVAGLLYLLAALLAGPFVGGCFLLGLLAGFAHYERSHWRFHFRAPRSERERRLRAHHLAHHFRNPKVYHGVTTRLWDRIFRTLPATWPEDYAAVTDLPPLQGPSNLAASWNPRTALAPLRNARVERRAPEEGPGDRR
;
A
#
# COMPACT_ATOMS: atom_id res chain seq x y z
N MET A 1 28.36 -21.70 5.14
CA MET A 1 27.46 -20.82 5.91
C MET A 1 27.19 -21.58 7.19
N ASP A 2 27.64 -21.05 8.31
CA ASP A 2 27.63 -21.80 9.55
C ASP A 2 26.25 -21.69 10.21
N ALA A 3 26.00 -22.49 11.25
CA ALA A 3 24.71 -22.49 11.94
C ALA A 3 24.28 -21.09 12.44
N PRO A 4 25.18 -20.24 13.00
CA PRO A 4 24.84 -18.87 13.40
C PRO A 4 24.39 -17.99 12.23
N ASP A 5 25.06 -18.09 11.06
CA ASP A 5 24.71 -17.33 9.86
C ASP A 5 23.34 -17.72 9.32
N THR A 6 23.00 -19.02 9.41
CA THR A 6 21.69 -19.53 8.99
C THR A 6 20.57 -19.02 9.88
N ILE A 7 20.79 -19.00 11.20
CA ILE A 7 19.83 -18.45 12.15
C ILE A 7 19.63 -16.95 11.90
N ALA A 8 20.72 -16.19 11.73
CA ALA A 8 20.65 -14.77 11.44
C ALA A 8 19.87 -14.48 10.15
N ALA A 9 20.10 -15.27 9.09
CA ALA A 9 19.37 -15.16 7.84
C ALA A 9 17.86 -15.40 7.99
N LEU A 10 17.46 -16.47 8.71
CA LEU A 10 16.06 -16.80 8.95
C LEU A 10 15.36 -15.75 9.81
N VAL A 11 16.03 -15.26 10.85
CA VAL A 11 15.53 -14.18 11.70
C VAL A 11 15.35 -12.89 10.89
N ALA A 12 16.34 -12.52 10.08
CA ALA A 12 16.27 -11.35 9.22
C ALA A 12 15.11 -11.44 8.22
N ALA A 13 14.93 -12.58 7.56
CA ALA A 13 13.80 -12.81 6.67
C ALA A 13 12.44 -12.72 7.40
N GLY A 14 12.32 -13.30 8.60
CA GLY A 14 11.13 -13.19 9.42
C GLY A 14 10.82 -11.74 9.84
N LEU A 15 11.84 -11.00 10.25
CA LEU A 15 11.73 -9.57 10.58
C LEU A 15 11.35 -8.73 9.36
N GLY A 16 11.91 -9.02 8.20
CA GLY A 16 11.53 -8.37 6.95
C GLY A 16 10.06 -8.55 6.63
N LEU A 17 9.57 -9.80 6.73
CA LEU A 17 8.16 -10.13 6.53
C LEU A 17 7.25 -9.38 7.50
N ALA A 18 7.60 -9.36 8.79
CA ALA A 18 6.82 -8.65 9.81
C ALA A 18 6.86 -7.12 9.61
N SER A 19 8.01 -6.58 9.21
CA SER A 19 8.22 -5.14 8.99
C SER A 19 7.37 -4.61 7.85
N TRP A 20 7.01 -5.45 6.87
CA TRP A 20 6.09 -5.06 5.80
C TRP A 20 4.79 -4.46 6.36
N GLY A 21 4.23 -5.03 7.43
CA GLY A 21 3.01 -4.52 8.04
C GLY A 21 3.12 -3.04 8.45
N PHE A 22 4.30 -2.60 8.89
CA PHE A 22 4.54 -1.20 9.22
C PHE A 22 4.76 -0.35 7.96
N VAL A 23 5.53 -0.88 7.00
CA VAL A 23 5.80 -0.21 5.73
C VAL A 23 4.53 0.05 4.94
N GLU A 24 3.60 -0.91 4.87
CA GLU A 24 2.28 -0.70 4.23
C GLU A 24 1.51 0.43 4.92
N TYR A 25 1.51 0.48 6.26
CA TYR A 25 0.80 1.50 7.01
C TYR A 25 1.35 2.90 6.71
N LEU A 26 2.67 3.04 6.65
CA LEU A 26 3.33 4.30 6.28
C LEU A 26 2.99 4.71 4.84
N ILE A 27 3.09 3.79 3.88
CA ILE A 27 2.91 4.12 2.45
C ILE A 27 1.43 4.35 2.12
N HIS A 28 0.54 3.42 2.48
CA HIS A 28 -0.88 3.47 2.18
C HIS A 28 -1.60 4.59 2.97
N GLY A 29 -1.16 4.85 4.21
CA GLY A 29 -1.73 5.88 5.06
C GLY A 29 -0.96 7.20 5.00
N ILE A 30 0.11 7.28 5.77
CA ILE A 30 0.80 8.54 6.09
C ILE A 30 1.31 9.26 4.82
N LEU A 31 2.06 8.55 3.98
CA LEU A 31 2.70 9.13 2.80
C LEU A 31 1.71 9.36 1.65
N SER A 32 0.58 8.66 1.63
CA SER A 32 -0.42 8.80 0.56
C SER A 32 -1.54 9.79 0.90
N HIS A 33 -1.95 9.90 2.16
CA HIS A 33 -3.09 10.73 2.58
C HIS A 33 -2.73 11.88 3.52
N ARG A 34 -1.76 11.71 4.42
CA ARG A 34 -1.39 12.76 5.38
C ARG A 34 -0.41 13.78 4.81
N PHE A 35 0.53 13.32 4.00
CA PHE A 35 1.53 14.15 3.31
C PHE A 35 1.38 14.02 1.79
N ARG A 36 1.67 15.10 1.05
CA ARG A 36 1.73 15.05 -0.43
C ARG A 36 3.13 14.63 -0.86
N THR A 37 3.32 13.34 -1.08
CA THR A 37 4.59 12.74 -1.50
C THR A 37 4.50 12.25 -2.95
N PHE A 38 5.52 11.51 -3.42
CA PHE A 38 5.43 10.86 -4.72
C PHE A 38 4.47 9.66 -4.72
N VAL A 39 4.17 9.02 -3.58
CA VAL A 39 3.21 7.90 -3.58
C VAL A 39 1.75 8.37 -3.63
N SER A 40 1.45 9.60 -3.19
CA SER A 40 0.07 10.09 -3.12
C SER A 40 -0.66 10.07 -4.48
N PRO A 41 -0.09 10.55 -5.60
CA PRO A 41 -0.77 10.48 -6.90
C PRO A 41 -1.04 9.04 -7.36
N LEU A 42 -0.13 8.11 -7.05
CA LEU A 42 -0.30 6.70 -7.38
C LEU A 42 -1.47 6.12 -6.58
N HIS A 43 -1.50 6.36 -5.27
CA HIS A 43 -2.57 5.89 -4.40
C HIS A 43 -3.93 6.52 -4.73
N TRP A 44 -3.98 7.83 -4.99
CA TRP A 44 -5.21 8.50 -5.38
C TRP A 44 -5.75 8.01 -6.73
N SER A 45 -4.88 7.61 -7.66
CA SER A 45 -5.33 6.97 -8.90
C SER A 45 -6.10 5.68 -8.63
N HIS A 46 -5.67 4.90 -7.63
CA HIS A 46 -6.38 3.71 -7.18
C HIS A 46 -7.70 4.05 -6.47
N HIS A 47 -7.76 5.11 -5.66
CA HIS A 47 -9.05 5.56 -5.10
C HIS A 47 -10.06 5.97 -6.17
N ARG A 48 -9.60 6.58 -7.28
CA ARG A 48 -10.43 6.97 -8.42
C ARG A 48 -10.82 5.77 -9.28
N GLU A 49 -9.90 4.82 -9.45
CA GLU A 49 -10.09 3.59 -10.20
C GLU A 49 -9.70 2.38 -9.33
N PRO A 50 -10.65 1.83 -8.55
CA PRO A 50 -10.40 0.71 -7.66
C PRO A 50 -9.88 -0.56 -8.35
N ARG A 51 -9.97 -0.68 -9.68
CA ARG A 51 -9.35 -1.79 -10.41
C ARG A 51 -7.82 -1.66 -10.54
N ALA A 52 -7.28 -0.46 -10.32
CA ALA A 52 -5.85 -0.18 -10.38
C ALA A 52 -5.12 -0.51 -9.07
N VAL A 53 -5.21 -1.76 -8.62
CA VAL A 53 -4.72 -2.21 -7.29
C VAL A 53 -3.21 -2.45 -7.24
N PHE A 54 -2.60 -2.83 -8.37
CA PHE A 54 -1.21 -3.31 -8.39
C PHE A 54 -0.20 -2.17 -8.50
N THR A 55 0.77 -2.14 -7.59
CA THR A 55 1.89 -1.19 -7.64
C THR A 55 2.84 -1.55 -8.78
N SER A 56 3.36 -0.53 -9.46
CA SER A 56 4.40 -0.74 -10.48
C SER A 56 5.73 -1.14 -9.84
N PRO A 57 6.45 -2.13 -10.41
CA PRO A 57 7.83 -2.40 -10.00
C PRO A 57 8.72 -1.16 -10.08
N VAL A 58 8.52 -0.27 -11.06
CA VAL A 58 9.33 0.96 -11.21
C VAL A 58 9.13 1.93 -10.05
N ALA A 59 7.92 2.00 -9.48
CA ALA A 59 7.64 2.81 -8.30
C ALA A 59 8.20 2.17 -7.02
N TRP A 60 8.26 0.83 -6.98
CA TRP A 60 8.67 0.07 -5.81
C TRP A 60 10.20 -0.13 -5.70
N VAL A 61 10.92 -0.27 -6.82
CA VAL A 61 12.37 -0.53 -6.86
C VAL A 61 13.20 0.49 -6.04
N PRO A 62 12.96 1.81 -6.13
CA PRO A 62 13.71 2.77 -5.30
C PRO A 62 13.49 2.57 -3.80
N VAL A 63 12.28 2.20 -3.39
CA VAL A 63 11.96 1.94 -1.98
C VAL A 63 12.63 0.65 -1.50
N ALA A 64 12.54 -0.42 -2.31
CA ALA A 64 13.21 -1.69 -2.03
C ALA A 64 14.74 -1.52 -1.94
N GLY A 65 15.34 -0.75 -2.85
CA GLY A 65 16.76 -0.44 -2.84
C GLY A 65 17.19 0.32 -1.60
N LEU A 66 16.44 1.35 -1.20
CA LEU A 66 16.72 2.09 0.04
C LEU A 66 16.64 1.18 1.27
N LEU A 67 15.59 0.36 1.39
CA LEU A 67 15.41 -0.53 2.54
C LEU A 67 16.49 -1.62 2.60
N TYR A 68 16.92 -2.15 1.45
CA TYR A 68 18.06 -3.04 1.38
C TYR A 68 19.35 -2.36 1.80
N LEU A 69 19.66 -1.17 1.29
CA LEU A 69 20.87 -0.43 1.65
C LEU A 69 20.93 -0.17 3.15
N LEU A 70 19.83 0.27 3.76
CA LEU A 70 19.74 0.47 5.21
C LEU A 70 19.98 -0.84 5.97
N ALA A 71 19.33 -1.94 5.57
CA ALA A 71 19.53 -3.24 6.21
C ALA A 71 20.96 -3.77 6.05
N ALA A 72 21.55 -3.61 4.86
CA ALA A 72 22.91 -4.02 4.54
C ALA A 72 23.96 -3.20 5.30
N LEU A 73 23.74 -1.91 5.51
CA LEU A 73 24.61 -1.07 6.34
C LEU A 73 24.56 -1.47 7.83
N LEU A 74 23.41 -1.94 8.31
CA LEU A 74 23.24 -2.33 9.71
C LEU A 74 23.73 -3.75 10.03
N ALA A 75 23.53 -4.70 9.12
CA ALA A 75 23.72 -6.13 9.38
C ALA A 75 24.59 -6.86 8.34
N GLY A 76 25.16 -6.12 7.38
CA GLY A 76 25.94 -6.66 6.27
C GLY A 76 25.08 -7.08 5.06
N PRO A 77 25.67 -7.15 3.85
CA PRO A 77 24.92 -7.36 2.61
C PRO A 77 24.08 -8.63 2.57
N PHE A 78 24.60 -9.74 3.10
CA PHE A 78 23.90 -11.02 3.10
C PHE A 78 22.62 -10.99 3.96
N VAL A 79 22.75 -10.58 5.23
CA VAL A 79 21.63 -10.47 6.17
C VAL A 79 20.63 -9.41 5.71
N GLY A 80 21.12 -8.28 5.19
CA GLY A 80 20.28 -7.25 4.56
C GLY A 80 19.49 -7.78 3.36
N GLY A 81 20.09 -8.66 2.55
CA GLY A 81 19.42 -9.37 1.46
C GLY A 81 18.31 -10.30 1.95
N CYS A 82 18.56 -11.07 3.02
CA CYS A 82 17.54 -11.93 3.64
C CYS A 82 16.38 -11.12 4.21
N PHE A 83 16.66 -9.99 4.85
CA PHE A 83 15.63 -9.05 5.30
C PHE A 83 14.79 -8.52 4.14
N LEU A 84 15.44 -8.08 3.05
CA LEU A 84 14.73 -7.61 1.86
C LEU A 84 13.84 -8.73 1.27
N LEU A 85 14.31 -9.97 1.22
CA LEU A 85 13.51 -11.11 0.74
C LEU A 85 12.23 -11.28 1.56
N GLY A 86 12.34 -11.22 2.89
CA GLY A 86 11.19 -11.24 3.78
C GLY A 86 10.21 -10.08 3.53
N LEU A 87 10.75 -8.88 3.37
CA LEU A 87 9.97 -7.67 3.09
C LEU A 87 9.22 -7.78 1.75
N LEU A 88 9.87 -8.30 0.70
CA LEU A 88 9.25 -8.55 -0.60
C LEU A 88 8.15 -9.62 -0.52
N ALA A 89 8.33 -10.66 0.30
CA ALA A 89 7.27 -11.63 0.56
C ALA A 89 6.05 -11.00 1.25
N GLY A 90 6.27 -10.09 2.20
CA GLY A 90 5.23 -9.28 2.81
C GLY A 90 4.50 -8.40 1.79
N PHE A 91 5.25 -7.70 0.94
CA PHE A 91 4.70 -6.89 -0.15
C PHE A 91 3.84 -7.71 -1.12
N ALA A 92 4.32 -8.89 -1.54
CA ALA A 92 3.55 -9.78 -2.40
C ALA A 92 2.25 -10.27 -1.72
N HIS A 93 2.30 -10.54 -0.41
CA HIS A 93 1.11 -10.86 0.37
C HIS A 93 0.12 -9.70 0.42
N TYR A 94 0.60 -8.47 0.57
CA TYR A 94 -0.21 -7.26 0.50
C TYR A 94 -0.86 -7.07 -0.85
N GLU A 95 -0.11 -7.11 -1.95
CA GLU A 95 -0.63 -6.95 -3.32
C GLU A 95 -1.74 -7.97 -3.60
N ARG A 96 -1.51 -9.23 -3.21
CA ARG A 96 -2.51 -10.29 -3.31
C ARG A 96 -3.75 -9.99 -2.46
N SER A 97 -3.58 -9.57 -1.21
CA SER A 97 -4.70 -9.31 -0.29
C SER A 97 -5.52 -8.13 -0.76
N HIS A 98 -4.85 -7.05 -1.17
CA HIS A 98 -5.43 -5.85 -1.72
C HIS A 98 -6.28 -6.13 -2.96
N TRP A 99 -5.72 -6.87 -3.92
CA TRP A 99 -6.47 -7.34 -5.08
C TRP A 99 -7.68 -8.18 -4.67
N ARG A 100 -7.52 -9.10 -3.71
CA ARG A 100 -8.64 -9.96 -3.28
C ARG A 100 -9.77 -9.16 -2.63
N PHE A 101 -9.46 -8.14 -1.83
CA PHE A 101 -10.48 -7.31 -1.18
C PHE A 101 -11.38 -6.59 -2.20
N HIS A 102 -10.80 -6.19 -3.33
CA HIS A 102 -11.54 -5.57 -4.42
C HIS A 102 -12.23 -6.60 -5.34
N PHE A 103 -11.58 -7.71 -5.69
CA PHE A 103 -12.02 -8.58 -6.79
C PHE A 103 -12.61 -9.93 -6.39
N ARG A 104 -12.56 -10.32 -5.11
CA ARG A 104 -13.00 -11.65 -4.68
C ARG A 104 -13.86 -11.60 -3.41
N ALA A 105 -14.76 -12.57 -3.29
CA ALA A 105 -15.45 -12.83 -2.03
C ALA A 105 -14.41 -13.26 -0.95
N PRO A 106 -14.60 -12.82 0.31
CA PRO A 106 -13.72 -13.22 1.40
C PRO A 106 -13.84 -14.72 1.67
N ARG A 107 -12.72 -15.39 1.98
CA ARG A 107 -12.70 -16.84 2.29
C ARG A 107 -12.79 -17.15 3.78
N SER A 108 -12.72 -16.14 4.63
CA SER A 108 -12.72 -16.31 6.08
C SER A 108 -13.26 -15.07 6.78
N GLU A 109 -13.63 -15.22 8.05
CA GLU A 109 -13.99 -14.11 8.94
C GLU A 109 -12.89 -13.03 8.99
N ARG A 110 -11.62 -13.47 9.13
CA ARG A 110 -10.47 -12.56 9.17
C ARG A 110 -10.38 -11.76 7.88
N GLU A 111 -10.50 -12.43 6.73
CA GLU A 111 -10.47 -11.78 5.43
C GLU A 111 -11.66 -10.82 5.24
N ARG A 112 -12.86 -11.21 5.69
CA ARG A 112 -14.05 -10.35 5.62
C ARG A 112 -13.86 -9.06 6.41
N ARG A 113 -13.28 -9.15 7.62
CA ARG A 113 -12.98 -7.97 8.45
C ARG A 113 -11.91 -7.07 7.85
N LEU A 114 -10.84 -7.63 7.27
CA LEU A 114 -9.80 -6.83 6.61
C LEU A 114 -10.31 -6.22 5.31
N ARG A 115 -11.13 -6.94 4.54
CA ARG A 115 -11.85 -6.40 3.39
C ARG A 115 -12.72 -5.21 3.80
N ALA A 116 -13.57 -5.37 4.82
CA ALA A 116 -14.42 -4.28 5.29
C ALA A 116 -13.61 -3.07 5.76
N HIS A 117 -12.48 -3.29 6.45
CA HIS A 117 -11.54 -2.23 6.82
C HIS A 117 -11.01 -1.47 5.60
N HIS A 118 -10.54 -2.21 4.59
CA HIS A 118 -10.02 -1.62 3.36
C HIS A 118 -11.11 -0.90 2.54
N LEU A 119 -12.31 -1.47 2.43
CA LEU A 119 -13.39 -0.80 1.71
C LEU A 119 -13.91 0.43 2.49
N ALA A 120 -13.86 0.42 3.81
CA ALA A 120 -14.16 1.59 4.62
C ALA A 120 -13.14 2.73 4.38
N HIS A 121 -11.86 2.39 4.18
CA HIS A 121 -10.86 3.36 3.72
C HIS A 121 -11.27 4.03 2.40
N HIS A 122 -11.73 3.24 1.43
CA HIS A 122 -12.14 3.77 0.12
C HIS A 122 -13.42 4.61 0.16
N PHE A 123 -14.45 4.11 0.84
CA PHE A 123 -15.82 4.59 0.65
C PHE A 123 -16.41 5.31 1.86
N ARG A 124 -15.72 5.30 3.01
CA ARG A 124 -16.18 5.96 4.23
C ARG A 124 -15.25 7.12 4.59
N ASN A 125 -13.99 6.81 4.88
CA ASN A 125 -13.02 7.84 5.23
C ASN A 125 -11.58 7.44 4.85
N PRO A 126 -11.01 8.04 3.78
CA PRO A 126 -9.65 7.73 3.33
C PRO A 126 -8.55 8.23 4.27
N LYS A 127 -8.88 9.05 5.28
CA LYS A 127 -7.91 9.55 6.27
C LYS A 127 -7.65 8.59 7.43
N VAL A 128 -8.30 7.43 7.44
CA VAL A 128 -8.19 6.38 8.47
C VAL A 128 -8.18 4.99 7.81
N TYR A 129 -8.09 3.92 8.59
CA TYR A 129 -8.08 2.54 8.09
C TYR A 129 -6.93 2.24 7.11
N HIS A 130 -5.71 2.59 7.51
CA HIS A 130 -4.53 2.58 6.66
C HIS A 130 -3.90 1.20 6.50
N GLY A 131 -4.07 0.28 7.43
CA GLY A 131 -3.54 -1.08 7.31
C GLY A 131 -4.36 -1.91 6.32
N VAL A 132 -3.71 -2.67 5.45
CA VAL A 132 -4.41 -3.54 4.48
C VAL A 132 -4.32 -5.00 4.92
N THR A 133 -3.13 -5.48 5.27
CA THR A 133 -2.94 -6.88 5.72
C THR A 133 -3.14 -7.06 7.22
N THR A 134 -3.09 -5.96 7.98
CA THR A 134 -3.27 -5.94 9.43
C THR A 134 -3.83 -4.60 9.91
N ARG A 135 -4.62 -4.61 11.00
CA ARG A 135 -5.13 -3.40 11.68
C ARG A 135 -4.27 -2.96 12.87
N LEU A 136 -3.13 -3.63 13.08
CA LEU A 136 -2.29 -3.43 14.25
C LEU A 136 -1.84 -1.98 14.37
N TRP A 137 -1.30 -1.43 13.27
CA TRP A 137 -0.77 -0.08 13.24
C TRP A 137 -1.84 0.98 13.36
N ASP A 138 -3.05 0.74 12.83
CA ASP A 138 -4.19 1.64 13.04
C ASP A 138 -4.60 1.75 14.51
N ARG A 139 -4.44 0.66 15.28
CA ARG A 139 -4.68 0.70 16.73
C ARG A 139 -3.58 1.44 17.46
N ILE A 140 -2.32 1.17 17.13
CA ILE A 140 -1.14 1.80 17.75
C ILE A 140 -1.16 3.31 17.52
N PHE A 141 -1.40 3.75 16.28
CA PHE A 141 -1.38 5.15 15.88
C PHE A 141 -2.75 5.83 15.84
N ARG A 142 -3.78 5.15 16.34
CA ARG A 142 -5.15 5.68 16.49
C ARG A 142 -5.80 6.15 15.19
N THR A 143 -5.59 5.41 14.10
CA THR A 143 -6.30 5.56 12.82
C THR A 143 -7.37 4.48 12.61
N LEU A 144 -7.76 3.77 13.69
CA LEU A 144 -8.99 3.00 13.78
C LEU A 144 -10.02 3.82 14.60
N PRO A 145 -10.94 4.56 13.97
CA PRO A 145 -11.93 5.39 14.68
C PRO A 145 -12.95 4.55 15.43
N ALA A 146 -13.63 5.13 16.42
CA ALA A 146 -14.67 4.44 17.19
C ALA A 146 -15.86 3.99 16.34
N THR A 147 -16.11 4.67 15.20
CA THR A 147 -17.19 4.37 14.23
C THR A 147 -16.90 3.19 13.32
N TRP A 148 -15.81 2.44 13.56
CA TRP A 148 -15.43 1.32 12.71
C TRP A 148 -16.50 0.23 12.57
N PRO A 149 -17.33 -0.10 13.59
CA PRO A 149 -18.39 -1.09 13.40
C PRO A 149 -19.42 -0.65 12.36
N GLU A 150 -19.86 0.60 12.41
CA GLU A 150 -20.85 1.17 11.49
C GLU A 150 -20.28 1.30 10.07
N ASP A 151 -19.03 1.78 9.96
CA ASP A 151 -18.36 1.93 8.68
C ASP A 151 -18.12 0.57 8.00
N TYR A 152 -17.81 -0.47 8.76
CA TYR A 152 -17.64 -1.82 8.22
C TYR A 152 -18.97 -2.43 7.76
N ALA A 153 -20.04 -2.24 8.54
CA ALA A 153 -21.37 -2.70 8.16
C ALA A 153 -21.82 -2.05 6.85
N ALA A 154 -21.52 -0.76 6.65
CA ALA A 154 -21.89 -0.02 5.44
C ALA A 154 -21.21 -0.51 4.15
N VAL A 155 -20.10 -1.25 4.23
CA VAL A 155 -19.31 -1.68 3.06
C VAL A 155 -19.15 -3.19 2.93
N THR A 156 -19.56 -3.97 3.93
CA THR A 156 -19.31 -5.42 3.99
C THR A 156 -19.95 -6.16 2.81
N ASP A 157 -21.15 -5.73 2.40
CA ASP A 157 -21.95 -6.38 1.35
C ASP A 157 -21.69 -5.82 -0.05
N LEU A 158 -20.74 -4.88 -0.20
CA LEU A 158 -20.34 -4.41 -1.54
C LEU A 158 -19.85 -5.60 -2.37
N PRO A 159 -20.36 -5.80 -3.59
CA PRO A 159 -19.95 -6.92 -4.42
C PRO A 159 -18.49 -6.77 -4.87
N PRO A 160 -17.80 -7.87 -5.18
CA PRO A 160 -16.50 -7.80 -5.82
C PRO A 160 -16.55 -7.08 -7.17
N LEU A 161 -15.49 -6.35 -7.50
CA LEU A 161 -15.32 -5.70 -8.80
C LEU A 161 -15.26 -6.74 -9.92
N GLN A 162 -15.84 -6.37 -11.06
CA GLN A 162 -15.77 -7.13 -12.29
C GLN A 162 -14.72 -6.56 -13.26
N GLY A 163 -14.35 -7.38 -14.25
CA GLY A 163 -13.37 -7.01 -15.27
C GLY A 163 -11.92 -7.17 -14.82
N PRO A 164 -10.96 -6.77 -15.68
CA PRO A 164 -9.54 -6.92 -15.41
C PRO A 164 -9.02 -5.88 -14.41
N SER A 165 -7.98 -6.26 -13.67
CA SER A 165 -7.16 -5.34 -12.88
C SER A 165 -6.06 -4.71 -13.75
N ASN A 166 -5.32 -3.75 -13.19
CA ASN A 166 -4.15 -3.17 -13.83
C ASN A 166 -2.89 -4.07 -13.83
N LEU A 167 -2.98 -5.37 -13.51
CA LEU A 167 -1.81 -6.23 -13.35
C LEU A 167 -0.86 -6.19 -14.55
N ALA A 168 -1.34 -6.28 -15.79
CA ALA A 168 -0.47 -6.18 -16.97
C ALA A 168 0.08 -4.76 -17.17
N ALA A 169 -0.74 -3.74 -16.90
CA ALA A 169 -0.37 -2.35 -17.07
C ALA A 169 0.64 -1.84 -16.01
N SER A 170 0.74 -2.50 -14.84
CA SER A 170 1.68 -2.11 -13.78
C SER A 170 3.15 -2.36 -14.17
N TRP A 171 3.40 -3.29 -15.11
CA TRP A 171 4.73 -3.59 -15.65
C TRP A 171 5.20 -2.61 -16.72
N ASN A 172 4.29 -1.82 -17.31
CA ASN A 172 4.65 -0.81 -18.30
C ASN A 172 4.89 0.55 -17.60
N PRO A 173 6.12 1.08 -17.58
CA PRO A 173 6.45 2.32 -16.87
C PRO A 173 5.65 3.53 -17.37
N ARG A 174 5.28 3.56 -18.66
CA ARG A 174 4.56 4.70 -19.25
C ARG A 174 3.15 4.84 -18.70
N THR A 175 2.46 3.71 -18.54
CA THR A 175 1.12 3.65 -17.98
C THR A 175 1.17 3.78 -16.47
N ALA A 176 2.07 3.04 -15.82
CA ALA A 176 2.07 2.94 -14.38
C ALA A 176 2.55 4.21 -13.65
N LEU A 177 3.39 5.04 -14.30
CA LEU A 177 3.83 6.34 -13.77
C LEU A 177 3.02 7.52 -14.32
N ALA A 178 1.97 7.28 -15.12
CA ALA A 178 1.11 8.35 -15.62
C ALA A 178 0.52 9.24 -14.50
N PRO A 179 0.08 8.71 -13.34
CA PRO A 179 -0.44 9.55 -12.26
C PRO A 179 0.59 10.56 -11.72
N LEU A 180 1.87 10.17 -11.65
CA LEU A 180 2.95 11.07 -11.21
C LEU A 180 3.15 12.23 -12.18
N ARG A 181 3.11 11.93 -13.48
CA ARG A 181 3.25 12.93 -14.55
C ARG A 181 2.10 13.92 -14.52
N ASN A 182 0.87 13.42 -14.41
CA ASN A 182 -0.34 14.25 -14.40
C ASN A 182 -0.36 15.19 -13.18
N ALA A 183 -0.02 14.68 -11.99
CA ALA A 183 0.08 15.50 -10.78
C ALA A 183 1.20 16.56 -10.84
N ARG A 184 2.22 16.37 -11.70
CA ARG A 184 3.24 17.40 -11.95
C ARG A 184 2.73 18.50 -12.87
N VAL A 185 1.89 18.17 -13.85
CA VAL A 185 1.25 19.13 -14.76
C VAL A 185 0.22 19.98 -14.01
N GLU A 186 -0.65 19.35 -13.20
CA GLU A 186 -1.66 20.06 -12.39
C GLU A 186 -1.04 21.08 -11.43
N ARG A 187 0.15 20.79 -10.87
CA ARG A 187 0.89 21.75 -10.02
C ARG A 187 1.55 22.91 -10.78
N ARG A 188 1.67 22.81 -12.10
CA ARG A 188 2.31 23.83 -12.96
C ARG A 188 1.30 24.66 -13.75
N ALA A 189 0.03 24.26 -13.77
CA ALA A 189 -1.02 25.09 -14.35
C ALA A 189 -1.10 26.40 -13.55
N PRO A 190 -1.10 27.57 -14.20
CA PRO A 190 -1.35 28.83 -13.51
C PRO A 190 -2.71 28.73 -12.82
N GLU A 191 -2.82 29.25 -11.59
CA GLU A 191 -4.13 29.46 -10.98
C GLU A 191 -4.87 30.45 -11.88
N GLU A 192 -5.83 29.97 -12.66
CA GLU A 192 -6.83 30.85 -13.26
C GLU A 192 -7.60 31.45 -12.08
N GLY A 193 -7.15 32.64 -11.64
CA GLY A 193 -7.85 33.46 -10.68
C GLY A 193 -9.27 33.69 -11.17
N PRO A 194 -10.24 33.87 -10.25
CA PRO A 194 -11.63 34.05 -10.63
C PRO A 194 -11.72 35.20 -11.61
N GLY A 195 -12.07 34.89 -12.87
CA GLY A 195 -12.20 35.87 -13.92
C GLY A 195 -13.14 36.98 -13.45
N ASP A 196 -12.61 38.20 -13.43
CA ASP A 196 -13.36 39.42 -13.19
C ASP A 196 -14.40 39.55 -14.32
N ARG A 197 -15.60 39.01 -14.08
CA ARG A 197 -16.79 39.34 -14.85
C ARG A 197 -17.36 40.61 -14.23
N ARG A 198 -16.92 41.75 -14.74
CA ARG A 198 -17.68 43.01 -14.68
C ARG A 198 -18.56 43.12 -15.92
#